data_AF-A0A1I5WES5-F1
#
_entry.id   AF-A0A1I5WES5-F1
#
_cell.length_a   1.000
_cell.length_b   1.000
_cell.length_c   1.000
_cell.angle_alpha   90.00
_cell.angle_beta   90.00
_cell.angle_gamma   90.00
#
_symmetry.space_group_name_H-M   'P 1'
#
loop_
_entity.id
_entity.type
_entity.pdbx_description
1 polymer ?
#
loop_
_entity_poly.entity_id
_entity_poly.type
_entity_poly.pdbx_seq_one_letter_code
_entity_poly.pdbx_strand_id
1 'polypeptide(L)'
;MDTQKKTLGEKVFGGFDWPDGRIPPIIAGQPIPMETGMDKQLRPLLPETQHAAFDKQMGMWAHGWPYLKSVEAEGSMRHNINASPVQEVSEAHRDDARRRLAQRSLQKAHQRKKDVDRHLDAIDAMFAAPSKESLTAAREALQKVRELLS
;
A
#
# COMPACT_ATOMS: atom_id res chain seq x y z
N MET A 1 -14.01 23.20 12.35
CA MET A 1 -14.51 21.82 12.20
C MET A 1 -13.36 20.96 11.77
N ASP A 2 -12.77 20.20 12.69
CA ASP A 2 -11.70 19.25 12.36
C ASP A 2 -12.25 18.20 11.41
N THR A 3 -11.80 18.21 10.16
CA THR A 3 -12.07 17.12 9.23
C THR A 3 -11.16 15.97 9.66
N GLN A 4 -11.67 15.09 10.52
CA GLN A 4 -10.96 13.91 10.96
C GLN A 4 -10.49 13.14 9.72
N LYS A 5 -9.16 12.99 9.56
CA LYS A 5 -8.59 12.33 8.38
C LYS A 5 -9.10 10.89 8.31
N LYS A 6 -9.75 10.55 7.20
CA LYS A 6 -10.20 9.17 6.94
C LYS A 6 -9.04 8.18 7.10
N THR A 7 -9.29 7.08 7.78
CA THR A 7 -8.35 5.95 7.91
C THR A 7 -8.06 5.33 6.54
N LEU A 8 -7.08 4.43 6.46
CA LEU A 8 -6.85 3.68 5.22
C LEU A 8 -8.06 2.79 4.90
N GLY A 9 -8.62 2.13 5.91
CA GLY A 9 -9.82 1.30 5.79
C GLY A 9 -11.02 2.06 5.24
N GLU A 10 -11.30 3.24 5.78
CA GLU A 10 -12.40 4.10 5.31
C GLU A 10 -12.20 4.58 3.87
N LYS A 11 -10.95 4.79 3.44
CA LYS A 11 -10.64 5.18 2.06
C LYS A 11 -10.82 4.01 1.08
N VAL A 12 -10.46 2.80 1.50
CA VAL A 12 -10.47 1.61 0.64
C VAL A 12 -11.86 0.97 0.59
N PHE A 13 -12.52 0.86 1.74
CA PHE A 13 -13.74 0.08 1.92
C PHE A 13 -15.00 0.90 2.20
N GLY A 14 -14.89 2.23 2.29
CA GLY A 14 -16.05 3.10 2.56
C GLY A 14 -17.04 3.26 1.41
N GLY A 15 -16.72 2.76 0.21
CA GLY A 15 -17.61 2.78 -0.96
C GLY A 15 -18.40 1.50 -1.18
N PHE A 16 -18.33 0.53 -0.26
CA PHE A 16 -19.07 -0.73 -0.35
C PHE A 16 -20.37 -0.66 0.45
N ASP A 17 -21.38 -1.42 -0.01
CA ASP A 17 -22.72 -1.44 0.56
C ASP A 17 -22.78 -2.45 1.72
N TRP A 18 -22.20 -2.07 2.86
CA TRP A 18 -22.20 -2.90 4.06
C TRP A 18 -23.61 -3.03 4.67
N PRO A 19 -23.99 -4.19 5.25
CA PRO A 19 -25.36 -4.47 5.70
C PRO A 19 -25.95 -3.46 6.70
N ASP A 20 -25.12 -2.89 7.57
CA ASP A 20 -25.48 -1.88 8.57
C ASP A 20 -24.91 -0.49 8.24
N GLY A 21 -24.41 -0.31 7.01
CA GLY A 21 -23.72 0.89 6.57
C GLY A 21 -22.37 1.12 7.24
N ARG A 22 -21.82 0.13 7.97
CA ARG A 22 -20.55 0.24 8.67
C ARG A 22 -19.53 -0.73 8.11
N ILE A 23 -18.30 -0.22 7.92
CA ILE A 23 -17.18 -1.04 7.54
C ILE A 23 -16.84 -1.99 8.71
N PRO A 24 -16.68 -3.30 8.48
CA PRO A 24 -16.29 -4.24 9.53
C PRO A 24 -15.01 -3.78 10.26
N PRO A 25 -14.97 -3.82 11.60
CA PRO A 25 -13.86 -3.25 12.38
C PRO A 25 -12.48 -3.72 11.94
N ILE A 26 -12.36 -4.99 11.55
CA ILE A 26 -11.12 -5.61 11.06
C ILE A 26 -10.48 -4.90 9.86
N ILE A 27 -11.28 -4.21 9.04
CA ILE A 27 -10.84 -3.49 7.83
C ILE A 27 -11.18 -2.00 7.86
N ALA A 28 -11.78 -1.49 8.94
CA ALA A 28 -12.15 -0.08 9.08
C ALA A 28 -10.96 0.84 9.40
N GLY A 29 -9.90 0.31 10.01
CA GLY A 29 -8.78 1.09 10.55
C GLY A 29 -7.51 1.07 9.70
N GLN A 30 -6.37 0.86 10.35
CA GLN A 30 -5.13 0.47 9.69
C GLN A 30 -5.10 -1.05 9.52
N PRO A 31 -4.39 -1.60 8.51
CA PRO A 31 -4.31 -3.04 8.33
C PRO A 31 -3.66 -3.75 9.53
N ILE A 32 -4.40 -4.68 10.14
CA ILE A 32 -3.93 -5.59 11.20
C ILE A 32 -3.99 -7.03 10.73
N PRO A 33 -3.20 -7.98 11.28
CA PRO A 33 -3.23 -9.36 10.84
C PRO A 33 -4.61 -9.97 11.01
N MET A 34 -5.12 -10.59 9.96
CA MET A 34 -6.47 -11.14 9.92
C MET A 34 -6.44 -12.64 10.20
N GLU A 35 -7.52 -13.16 10.77
CA GLU A 35 -7.78 -14.60 10.79
C GLU A 35 -7.83 -15.17 9.36
N THR A 36 -7.43 -16.44 9.22
CA THR A 36 -7.45 -17.12 7.92
C THR A 36 -8.87 -17.22 7.38
N GLY A 37 -9.07 -16.91 6.10
CA GLY A 37 -10.39 -16.96 5.46
C GLY A 37 -11.26 -15.73 5.71
N MET A 38 -10.69 -14.61 6.19
CA MET A 38 -11.43 -13.35 6.39
C MET A 38 -12.15 -12.85 5.13
N ASP A 39 -11.57 -13.08 3.94
CA ASP A 39 -12.21 -12.81 2.65
C ASP A 39 -13.55 -13.54 2.50
N LYS A 40 -13.61 -14.81 2.90
CA LYS A 40 -14.83 -15.63 2.86
C LYS A 40 -15.87 -15.22 3.90
N GLN A 41 -15.45 -14.54 4.97
CA GLN A 41 -16.35 -13.99 5.98
C GLN A 41 -16.93 -12.64 5.54
N LEU A 42 -16.11 -11.78 4.93
CA LEU A 42 -16.49 -10.42 4.54
C LEU A 42 -17.23 -10.35 3.20
N ARG A 43 -16.79 -11.13 2.21
CA ARG A 43 -17.36 -11.10 0.85
C ARG A 43 -18.87 -11.37 0.81
N PRO A 44 -19.42 -12.34 1.56
CA PRO A 44 -20.87 -12.60 1.57
C PRO A 44 -21.71 -11.48 2.21
N LEU A 45 -21.09 -10.55 2.93
CA LEU A 45 -21.79 -9.40 3.50
C LEU A 45 -22.12 -8.34 2.44
N LEU A 46 -21.53 -8.44 1.26
CA LEU A 46 -21.67 -7.47 0.19
C LEU A 46 -22.60 -7.98 -0.92
N PRO A 47 -23.30 -7.08 -1.63
CA PRO A 47 -24.00 -7.43 -2.86
C PRO A 47 -23.06 -8.10 -3.87
N GLU A 48 -23.57 -9.09 -4.61
CA GLU A 48 -22.77 -9.85 -5.59
C GLU A 48 -22.12 -8.94 -6.64
N THR A 49 -22.78 -7.84 -7.01
CA THR A 49 -22.28 -6.82 -7.93
C THR A 49 -20.98 -6.14 -7.46
N GLN A 50 -20.68 -6.19 -6.16
CA GLN A 50 -19.49 -5.58 -5.56
C GLN A 50 -18.36 -6.60 -5.29
N HIS A 51 -18.59 -7.90 -5.45
CA HIS A 51 -17.62 -8.94 -5.08
C HIS A 51 -16.28 -8.79 -5.82
N ALA A 52 -16.29 -8.57 -7.13
CA ALA A 52 -15.06 -8.44 -7.91
C ALA A 52 -14.21 -7.23 -7.47
N ALA A 53 -14.87 -6.10 -7.16
CA ALA A 53 -14.20 -4.91 -6.66
C ALA A 53 -13.64 -5.16 -5.25
N PHE A 54 -14.40 -5.85 -4.39
CA PHE A 54 -13.99 -6.23 -3.05
C PHE A 54 -12.77 -7.14 -3.08
N ASP A 55 -12.79 -8.21 -3.86
CA ASP A 55 -11.69 -9.19 -3.94
C ASP A 55 -10.38 -8.52 -4.36
N LYS A 56 -10.45 -7.59 -5.33
CA LYS A 56 -9.30 -6.78 -5.74
C LYS A 56 -8.76 -5.92 -4.59
N GLN A 57 -9.63 -5.17 -3.91
CA GLN A 57 -9.21 -4.29 -2.80
C GLN A 57 -8.69 -5.09 -1.61
N MET A 58 -9.33 -6.20 -1.26
CA MET A 58 -8.92 -7.11 -0.20
C MET A 58 -7.56 -7.74 -0.49
N GLY A 59 -7.32 -8.12 -1.75
CA GLY A 59 -6.01 -8.57 -2.21
C GLY A 59 -4.94 -7.50 -2.02
N MET A 60 -5.20 -6.27 -2.45
CA MET A 60 -4.28 -5.14 -2.26
C MET A 60 -4.05 -4.81 -0.78
N TRP A 61 -5.09 -4.92 0.05
CA TRP A 61 -5.04 -4.69 1.49
C TRP A 61 -4.17 -5.71 2.20
N ALA A 62 -4.48 -7.01 2.05
CA ALA A 62 -3.80 -8.13 2.71
C ALA A 62 -2.38 -8.39 2.17
N HIS A 63 -2.02 -7.79 1.03
CA HIS A 63 -0.66 -7.83 0.51
C HIS A 63 0.02 -6.47 0.58
N GLY A 64 -0.63 -5.43 1.09
CA GLY A 64 -0.08 -4.09 1.14
C GLY A 64 1.11 -3.96 2.09
N TRP A 65 1.94 -2.93 1.89
CA TRP A 65 3.06 -2.64 2.80
C TRP A 65 2.60 -2.51 4.27
N PRO A 66 1.52 -1.78 4.61
CA PRO A 66 1.11 -1.62 6.00
C PRO A 66 0.67 -2.93 6.65
N TYR A 67 -0.01 -3.81 5.90
CA TYR A 67 -0.41 -5.13 6.39
C TYR A 67 0.79 -6.04 6.63
N LEU A 68 1.72 -6.12 5.67
CA LEU A 68 2.93 -6.92 5.86
C LEU A 68 3.75 -6.43 7.05
N LYS A 69 3.76 -5.11 7.32
CA LYS A 69 4.41 -4.54 8.51
C LYS A 69 3.72 -4.93 9.81
N SER A 70 2.39 -4.98 9.84
CA SER A 70 1.67 -5.43 11.04
C SER A 70 1.80 -6.94 11.28
N VAL A 71 1.96 -7.73 10.22
CA VAL A 71 2.27 -9.17 10.31
C VAL A 71 3.71 -9.41 10.78
N GLU A 72 4.69 -8.65 10.28
CA GLU A 72 6.11 -8.80 10.66
C GLU A 72 6.35 -8.53 12.16
N ALA A 73 5.55 -7.65 12.77
CA ALA A 73 5.75 -7.20 14.14
C ALA A 73 5.82 -8.37 15.14
N GLU A 74 6.77 -8.27 16.06
CA GLU A 74 6.96 -9.24 17.14
C GLU A 74 5.73 -9.29 18.04
N GLY A 75 5.29 -10.50 18.41
CA GLY A 75 4.09 -10.71 19.21
C GLY A 75 2.77 -10.32 18.53
N SER A 76 2.76 -10.12 17.20
CA SER A 76 1.54 -9.77 16.48
C SER A 76 0.48 -10.88 16.56
N MET A 77 -0.77 -10.46 16.74
CA MET A 77 -1.93 -11.34 16.82
C MET A 77 -2.77 -11.21 15.55
N ARG A 78 -3.35 -12.32 15.09
CA ARG A 78 -4.47 -12.38 14.16
C ARG A 78 -5.73 -11.93 14.88
N HIS A 79 -6.60 -11.26 14.13
CA HIS A 79 -7.85 -10.73 14.63
C HIS A 79 -9.05 -11.26 13.84
N ASN A 80 -10.15 -11.47 14.54
CA ASN A 80 -11.43 -11.83 13.94
C ASN A 80 -12.12 -10.59 13.32
N ILE A 81 -13.33 -10.78 12.78
CA ILE A 81 -14.11 -9.73 12.10
C ILE A 81 -14.37 -8.49 12.97
N ASN A 82 -14.44 -8.67 14.29
CA ASN A 82 -14.65 -7.61 15.27
C ASN A 82 -13.34 -6.94 15.72
N ALA A 83 -12.23 -7.18 15.01
CA ALA A 83 -10.89 -6.71 15.37
C ALA A 83 -10.42 -7.18 16.76
N SER A 84 -10.94 -8.32 17.26
CA SER A 84 -10.49 -8.90 18.53
C SER A 84 -9.39 -9.94 18.27
N PRO A 85 -8.32 -9.99 19.07
CA PRO A 85 -7.21 -10.93 18.88
C PRO A 85 -7.66 -12.37 19.15
N VAL A 86 -7.24 -13.30 18.30
CA VAL A 86 -7.65 -14.72 18.37
C VAL A 86 -6.49 -15.71 18.35
N GLN A 87 -5.39 -15.40 17.66
CA GLN A 87 -4.27 -16.32 17.50
C GLN A 87 -2.98 -15.54 17.25
N GLU A 88 -1.84 -15.98 17.79
CA GLU A 88 -0.56 -15.39 17.42
C GLU A 88 -0.23 -15.65 15.93
N VAL A 89 0.37 -14.66 15.28
CA VAL A 89 0.98 -14.84 13.96
C VAL A 89 2.22 -15.71 14.13
N SER A 90 2.22 -16.92 13.57
CA SER A 90 3.36 -17.82 13.63
C SER A 90 4.64 -17.22 13.02
N GLU A 91 5.81 -17.60 13.53
CA GLU A 91 7.13 -17.13 13.03
C GLU A 91 7.28 -17.28 11.50
N ALA A 92 6.86 -18.41 10.93
CA ALA A 92 6.93 -18.64 9.48
C ALA A 92 6.19 -17.56 8.65
N HIS A 93 5.07 -17.02 9.16
CA HIS A 93 4.34 -15.94 8.51
C HIS A 93 5.01 -14.58 8.71
N ARG A 94 5.66 -14.36 9.87
CA ARG A 94 6.46 -13.15 10.13
C ARG A 94 7.68 -13.10 9.20
N ASP A 95 8.37 -14.23 9.05
CA ASP A 95 9.51 -14.38 8.13
C ASP A 95 9.12 -14.18 6.67
N ASP A 96 7.98 -14.74 6.25
CA ASP A 96 7.45 -14.51 4.90
C ASP A 96 7.16 -13.03 4.65
N ALA A 97 6.52 -12.35 5.61
CA ALA A 97 6.25 -10.92 5.53
C ALA A 97 7.55 -10.10 5.46
N ARG A 98 8.54 -10.40 6.32
CA ARG A 98 9.87 -9.76 6.32
C ARG A 98 10.55 -9.90 4.97
N ARG A 99 10.55 -11.10 4.40
CA ARG A 99 11.14 -11.38 3.08
C ARG A 99 10.46 -10.57 1.97
N ARG A 100 9.12 -10.51 1.95
CA ARG A 100 8.35 -9.71 0.97
C ARG A 100 8.62 -8.21 1.11
N LEU A 101 8.72 -7.70 2.33
CA LEU A 101 9.06 -6.30 2.60
C LEU A 101 10.47 -5.98 2.08
N ALA A 102 11.46 -6.84 2.37
CA ALA A 102 12.82 -6.68 1.88
C ALA A 102 12.90 -6.68 0.34
N GLN A 103 12.20 -7.63 -0.31
CA GLN A 103 12.13 -7.70 -1.78
C GLN A 103 11.54 -6.42 -2.38
N ARG A 104 10.48 -5.88 -1.77
CA ARG A 104 9.84 -4.63 -2.22
C ARG A 104 10.73 -3.41 -2.01
N SER A 105 11.44 -3.33 -0.89
CA SER A 105 12.44 -2.28 -0.67
C SER A 105 13.51 -2.31 -1.76
N LEU A 106 14.03 -3.49 -2.08
CA LEU A 106 15.04 -3.66 -3.12
C LEU A 106 14.50 -3.26 -4.50
N GLN A 107 13.30 -3.72 -4.86
CA GLN A 107 12.65 -3.33 -6.11
C GLN A 107 12.43 -1.82 -6.21
N LYS A 108 11.99 -1.17 -5.12
CA LYS A 108 11.80 0.29 -5.07
C LYS A 108 13.13 1.03 -5.22
N ALA A 109 14.20 0.54 -4.59
CA ALA A 109 15.54 1.10 -4.73
C ALA A 109 16.07 0.97 -6.17
N HIS A 110 15.91 -0.20 -6.79
CA HIS A 110 16.27 -0.41 -8.20
C HIS A 110 15.46 0.49 -9.14
N GLN A 111 14.16 0.64 -8.91
CA GLN A 111 13.33 1.51 -9.74
C GLN A 111 13.76 2.98 -9.57
N ARG A 112 13.97 3.44 -8.33
CA ARG A 112 14.47 4.79 -8.04
C ARG A 112 15.79 5.07 -8.75
N LYS A 113 16.73 4.12 -8.74
CA LYS A 113 17.99 4.23 -9.48
C LYS A 113 17.75 4.41 -10.99
N LYS A 114 16.95 3.55 -11.60
CA LYS A 114 16.61 3.65 -13.03
C LYS A 114 15.95 4.99 -13.39
N ASP A 115 15.12 5.52 -12.50
CA ASP A 115 14.46 6.80 -12.70
C ASP A 115 15.46 7.96 -12.64
N VAL A 116 16.42 7.91 -11.71
CA VAL A 116 17.53 8.87 -11.64
C VAL A 116 18.38 8.82 -12.91
N ASP A 117 18.83 7.63 -13.32
CA ASP A 117 19.66 7.45 -14.52
C ASP A 117 18.95 8.05 -15.76
N ARG A 118 17.67 7.72 -15.95
CA ARG A 118 16.83 8.26 -17.04
C ARG A 118 16.68 9.78 -16.99
N HIS A 119 16.58 10.38 -15.80
CA HIS A 119 16.51 11.84 -15.67
C HIS A 119 17.85 12.50 -15.97
N LEU A 120 18.98 11.88 -15.62
CA LEU A 120 20.32 12.37 -15.97
C LEU A 120 20.55 12.30 -17.49
N ASP A 121 20.21 11.19 -18.14
CA ASP A 121 20.29 11.06 -19.60
C ASP A 121 19.47 12.14 -20.33
N ALA A 122 18.27 12.45 -19.80
CA ALA A 122 17.42 13.51 -20.35
C ALA A 122 18.04 14.90 -20.18
N ILE A 123 18.72 15.15 -19.05
CA ILE A 123 19.43 16.40 -18.80
C ILE A 123 20.61 16.55 -19.78
N ASP A 124 21.40 15.49 -19.96
CA ASP A 124 22.54 15.50 -20.89
C ASP A 124 22.09 15.79 -22.33
N ALA A 125 20.99 15.18 -22.77
CA ALA A 125 20.40 15.45 -24.09
C ALA A 125 19.95 16.91 -24.26
N MET A 126 19.41 17.54 -23.21
CA MET A 126 18.98 18.95 -23.24
C MET A 126 20.15 19.93 -23.32
N PHE A 127 21.31 19.55 -22.80
CA PHE A 127 22.54 20.34 -22.89
C PHE A 127 23.31 20.15 -24.21
N ALA A 128 23.06 19.09 -24.97
CA ALA A 128 23.68 18.86 -26.28
C ALA A 128 23.18 19.85 -27.36
N ALA A 129 21.97 20.39 -27.23
CA ALA A 129 21.40 21.42 -28.12
C ALA A 129 20.66 22.48 -27.29
N PRO A 130 21.39 23.42 -26.66
CA PRO A 130 20.81 24.31 -25.65
C PRO A 130 19.86 25.34 -26.26
N SER A 131 18.64 25.40 -25.72
CA SER A 131 17.64 26.44 -25.95
C SER A 131 17.05 26.90 -24.60
N LYS A 132 16.37 28.04 -24.58
CA LYS A 132 15.72 28.53 -23.34
C LYS A 132 14.70 27.52 -22.79
N GLU A 133 14.03 26.80 -23.69
CA GLU A 133 13.10 25.72 -23.36
C GLU A 133 13.83 24.49 -22.81
N SER A 134 14.94 24.06 -23.43
CA SER A 134 15.70 22.90 -22.96
C SER A 134 16.35 23.14 -21.59
N LEU A 135 16.80 24.37 -21.31
CA LEU A 135 17.35 24.75 -20.01
C LEU A 135 16.29 24.76 -18.89
N THR A 136 15.05 25.15 -19.22
CA THR A 136 13.93 25.13 -18.26
C THR A 136 13.56 23.68 -17.94
N ALA A 137 13.44 22.83 -18.95
CA ALA A 137 13.16 21.41 -18.78
C ALA A 137 14.28 20.67 -18.00
N ALA A 138 15.55 21.02 -18.23
CA ALA A 138 16.68 20.45 -17.49
C ALA A 138 16.61 20.80 -15.99
N ARG A 139 16.18 22.02 -15.65
CA ARG A 139 15.99 22.44 -14.26
C ARG A 139 14.89 21.66 -13.55
N GLU A 140 13.78 21.39 -14.23
CA GLU A 140 12.70 20.55 -13.70
C GLU A 140 13.13 19.10 -13.51
N ALA A 141 13.88 18.54 -14.46
CA ALA A 141 14.43 17.19 -14.35
C ALA A 141 15.42 17.08 -13.17
N LEU A 142 16.29 18.07 -12.98
CA LEU A 142 17.22 18.12 -11.84
C LEU A 142 16.48 18.18 -10.49
N GLN A 143 15.37 18.91 -10.43
CA GLN A 143 14.53 18.98 -9.24
C GLN A 143 13.90 17.63 -8.92
N LYS A 144 13.39 16.91 -9.93
CA LYS A 144 12.87 15.53 -9.76
C LYS A 144 13.95 14.56 -9.26
N VAL A 145 15.18 14.68 -9.75
CA VAL A 145 16.32 13.88 -9.24
C VAL A 145 16.57 14.17 -7.75
N ARG A 146 16.58 15.44 -7.34
CA ARG A 146 16.76 15.81 -5.93
C ARG A 146 15.68 15.23 -5.03
N GLU A 147 14.43 15.27 -5.46
CA GLU A 147 13.29 14.69 -4.74
C GLU A 147 13.39 13.16 -4.63
N LEU A 148 13.92 12.49 -5.66
CA LEU A 148 14.14 11.04 -5.63
C LEU A 148 15.31 10.64 -4.72
N LEU A 149 16.27 11.52 -4.48
CA LEU A 149 17.45 11.25 -3.65
C LEU A 149 17.28 11.66 -2.18
N SER A 150 16.31 12.55 -1.88
CA SER A 150 15.85 12.83 -0.52
C SER A 150 15.02 11.68 0.08
#